data_AF-A0A3A9FSU3-F1
#
_entry.id   AF-A0A3A9FSU3-F1
#
_cell.length_a   1.000
_cell.length_b   1.000
_cell.length_c   1.000
_cell.angle_alpha   90.00
_cell.angle_beta   90.00
_cell.angle_gamma   90.00
#
_symmetry.space_group_name_H-M   'P 1'
#
loop_
_entity.id
_entity.type
_entity.pdbx_description
1 polymer ?
#
loop_
_entity_poly.entity_id
_entity_poly.type
_entity_poly.pdbx_seq_one_letter_code
_entity_poly.pdbx_strand_id
1 'polypeptide(L)'
;MAVNENSEQKDTAMKFVQAALSKDVQQPAYAEGFPVQKEAFHAAYTDSVENGMIRYDVDWEGMVSSLSHPVIIDETVLGAILEEIKPYYNNEQPLEETVSHIMGKLKTYIAEKS
;
A
#
# COMPACT_ATOMS: atom_id res chain seq x y z
N MET A 1 8.43 4.85 -8.08
CA MET A 1 9.70 5.56 -8.41
C MET A 1 9.44 6.44 -9.61
N ALA A 2 10.04 7.63 -9.67
CA ALA A 2 9.92 8.55 -10.80
C ALA A 2 11.30 9.08 -11.19
N VAL A 3 11.46 9.48 -12.45
CA VAL A 3 12.70 10.10 -12.96
C VAL A 3 12.52 11.60 -13.00
N ASN A 4 13.46 12.35 -12.41
CA ASN A 4 13.46 13.81 -12.48
C ASN A 4 13.60 14.27 -13.94
N GLU A 5 12.64 15.07 -14.41
CA GLU A 5 12.61 15.60 -15.77
C GLU A 5 13.78 16.54 -16.10
N ASN A 6 14.50 17.05 -15.09
CA ASN A 6 15.68 17.89 -15.29
C ASN A 6 17.00 17.12 -15.12
N SER A 7 16.95 15.80 -14.95
CA SER A 7 18.17 14.99 -14.81
C SER A 7 18.96 14.93 -16.13
N GLU A 8 20.29 14.96 -16.04
CA GLU A 8 21.18 14.66 -17.18
C GLU A 8 21.33 13.15 -17.41
N GLN A 9 20.87 12.30 -16.49
CA GLN A 9 21.04 10.84 -16.52
C GLN A 9 19.71 10.09 -16.70
N LYS A 10 18.76 10.68 -17.44
CA LYS A 10 17.39 10.12 -17.59
C LYS A 10 17.38 8.67 -18.07
N ASP A 11 18.18 8.34 -19.07
CA ASP A 11 18.20 6.99 -19.64
C ASP A 11 18.66 5.94 -18.62
N THR A 12 19.72 6.25 -17.87
CA THR A 12 20.23 5.38 -16.80
C THR A 12 19.21 5.26 -15.67
N ALA A 13 18.61 6.37 -15.24
CA ALA A 13 17.57 6.37 -14.22
C ALA A 13 16.34 5.55 -14.64
N MET A 14 15.93 5.64 -15.91
CA MET A 14 14.83 4.86 -16.45
C MET A 14 15.15 3.36 -16.47
N LYS A 15 16.35 2.98 -16.93
CA LYS A 15 16.81 1.58 -16.88
C LYS A 15 16.85 1.03 -15.46
N PHE A 16 17.27 1.83 -14.50
CA PHE A 16 17.24 1.46 -13.09
C PHE A 16 15.82 1.19 -12.61
N VAL A 17 14.87 2.10 -12.90
CA VAL A 17 13.45 1.91 -12.52
C VAL A 17 12.88 0.66 -13.18
N GLN A 18 13.17 0.41 -14.45
CA GLN A 18 12.74 -0.81 -15.16
C GLN A 18 13.30 -2.08 -14.52
N ALA A 19 14.59 -2.09 -14.17
CA ALA A 19 15.23 -3.23 -13.54
C ALA A 19 14.65 -3.50 -12.15
N ALA A 20 14.48 -2.46 -11.32
CA ALA A 20 13.90 -2.58 -10.00
C ALA A 20 12.45 -3.08 -10.01
N LEU A 21 11.68 -2.74 -11.06
CA LEU A 21 10.31 -3.20 -11.27
C LEU A 21 10.23 -4.54 -12.03
N SER A 22 11.36 -5.11 -12.44
CA SER A 22 11.38 -6.40 -13.14
C SER A 22 11.03 -7.55 -12.18
N LYS A 23 10.47 -8.62 -12.75
CA LYS A 23 10.13 -9.84 -12.01
C LYS A 23 11.35 -10.50 -11.36
N ASP A 24 12.53 -10.36 -11.98
CA ASP A 24 13.75 -11.06 -11.57
C ASP A 24 14.34 -10.43 -10.29
N VAL A 25 14.10 -9.14 -10.08
CA VAL A 25 14.53 -8.41 -8.87
C VAL A 25 13.51 -8.53 -7.75
N GLN A 26 12.21 -8.62 -8.06
CA GLN A 26 11.14 -8.71 -7.06
C GLN A 26 10.90 -10.14 -6.51
N GLN A 27 11.90 -11.03 -6.60
CA GLN A 27 11.80 -12.40 -6.09
C GLN A 27 11.72 -12.41 -4.55
N PRO A 28 11.05 -13.40 -3.93
CA PRO A 28 10.82 -13.46 -2.48
C PRO A 28 12.10 -13.35 -1.64
N ALA A 29 13.20 -13.97 -2.10
CA ALA A 29 14.49 -13.98 -1.41
C ALA A 29 15.16 -12.59 -1.26
N TYR A 30 14.69 -11.58 -2.00
CA TYR A 30 15.24 -10.22 -2.00
C TYR A 30 14.21 -9.16 -1.59
N ALA A 31 12.99 -9.56 -1.25
CA ALA A 31 11.88 -8.65 -1.03
C ALA A 31 11.76 -8.25 0.45
N GLU A 32 12.32 -7.09 0.83
CA GLU A 32 11.79 -6.32 1.95
C GLU A 32 10.69 -5.37 1.44
N GLY A 33 9.46 -5.90 1.32
CA GLY A 33 8.31 -5.12 0.84
C GLY A 33 7.26 -5.95 0.12
N PHE A 34 6.30 -5.25 -0.50
CA PHE A 34 5.21 -5.85 -1.26
C PHE A 34 5.51 -5.77 -2.76
N PRO A 35 5.67 -6.90 -3.48
CA PRO A 35 5.90 -6.86 -4.91
C PRO A 35 4.75 -6.17 -5.65
N VAL A 36 5.09 -5.36 -6.64
CA VAL A 36 4.12 -4.64 -7.48
C VAL A 36 3.82 -5.36 -8.80
N GLN A 37 4.60 -6.41 -9.11
CA GLN A 37 4.30 -7.32 -10.21
C GLN A 37 3.44 -8.48 -9.71
N LYS A 38 2.37 -8.80 -10.44
CA LYS A 38 1.37 -9.78 -10.01
C LYS A 38 1.96 -11.16 -9.74
N GLU A 39 2.80 -11.66 -10.65
CA GLU A 39 3.41 -12.99 -10.52
C GLU A 39 4.40 -13.05 -9.36
N ALA A 40 5.18 -11.98 -9.15
CA ALA A 40 6.12 -11.89 -8.03
C ALA A 40 5.37 -11.78 -6.69
N PHE A 41 4.26 -11.05 -6.68
CA PHE A 41 3.38 -10.95 -5.52
C PHE A 41 2.80 -12.31 -5.13
N HIS A 42 2.23 -13.04 -6.09
CA HIS A 42 1.68 -14.37 -5.84
C HIS A 42 2.76 -15.32 -5.29
N ALA A 43 3.96 -15.34 -5.88
CA ALA A 43 5.05 -16.17 -5.38
C ALA A 43 5.48 -15.82 -3.95
N ALA A 44 5.63 -14.52 -3.63
CA ALA A 44 5.99 -14.07 -2.29
C ALA A 44 4.89 -14.36 -1.26
N TYR A 45 3.62 -14.23 -1.65
CA TYR A 45 2.48 -14.58 -0.79
C TYR A 45 2.46 -16.07 -0.49
N THR A 46 2.55 -16.93 -1.52
CA THR A 46 2.59 -18.40 -1.34
C THR A 46 3.74 -18.80 -0.42
N ASP A 47 4.95 -18.30 -0.66
CA ASP A 47 6.11 -18.58 0.19
C ASP A 47 5.90 -18.13 1.64
N SER A 48 5.31 -16.96 1.84
CA SER A 48 5.03 -16.43 3.19
C SER A 48 3.96 -17.24 3.94
N VAL A 49 2.95 -17.77 3.24
CA VAL A 49 1.93 -18.66 3.79
C VAL A 49 2.56 -20.01 4.15
N GLU A 50 3.31 -20.62 3.24
CA GLU A 50 3.95 -21.93 3.44
C GLU A 50 4.96 -21.91 4.60
N ASN A 51 5.68 -20.81 4.77
CA ASN A 51 6.64 -20.63 5.88
C ASN A 51 5.99 -20.11 7.18
N GLY A 52 4.67 -19.96 7.23
CA GLY A 52 3.94 -19.54 8.45
C GLY A 52 4.23 -18.11 8.89
N MET A 53 4.70 -17.25 7.98
CA MET A 53 4.98 -15.83 8.26
C MET A 53 3.70 -14.99 8.29
N ILE A 54 2.65 -15.41 7.60
CA ILE A 54 1.32 -14.78 7.65
C ILE A 54 0.47 -15.53 8.69
N ARG A 55 0.14 -14.85 9.79
CA ARG A 55 -0.61 -15.41 10.93
C ARG A 55 -2.13 -15.25 10.86
N TYR A 56 -2.66 -14.59 9.83
CA TYR A 56 -4.09 -14.34 9.67
C TYR A 56 -4.58 -14.87 8.32
N ASP A 57 -5.78 -15.47 8.32
CA ASP A 57 -6.47 -15.97 7.12
C ASP A 57 -7.05 -14.79 6.33
N VAL A 58 -6.16 -14.02 5.68
CA VAL A 58 -6.50 -12.85 4.87
C VAL A 58 -6.24 -13.16 3.41
N ASP A 59 -7.28 -13.05 2.59
CA ASP A 59 -7.21 -13.17 1.13
C ASP A 59 -6.62 -11.90 0.51
N TRP A 60 -5.30 -11.73 0.68
CA TRP A 60 -4.57 -10.58 0.14
C TRP A 60 -4.63 -10.52 -1.38
N GLU A 61 -4.61 -11.66 -2.07
CA GLU A 61 -4.68 -11.71 -3.52
C GLU A 61 -6.06 -11.28 -4.05
N GLY A 62 -7.14 -11.77 -3.43
CA GLY A 62 -8.50 -11.33 -3.72
C GLY A 62 -8.69 -9.84 -3.43
N MET A 63 -8.17 -9.34 -2.30
CA MET A 63 -8.21 -7.92 -1.98
C MET A 63 -7.52 -7.07 -3.05
N VAL A 64 -6.25 -7.35 -3.36
CA VAL A 64 -5.46 -6.57 -4.34
C VAL A 64 -6.07 -6.65 -5.73
N SER A 65 -6.53 -7.82 -6.17
CA SER A 65 -7.15 -7.99 -7.49
C SER A 65 -8.51 -7.32 -7.64
N SER A 66 -9.23 -7.10 -6.54
CA SER A 66 -10.51 -6.37 -6.52
C SER A 66 -10.36 -4.85 -6.55
N LEU A 67 -9.16 -4.30 -6.33
CA LEU A 67 -8.90 -2.87 -6.37
C LEU A 67 -8.99 -2.36 -7.81
N SER A 68 -10.01 -1.53 -8.09
CA SER A 68 -10.22 -0.91 -9.40
C SER A 68 -9.67 0.51 -9.51
N HIS A 69 -9.18 1.08 -8.40
CA HIS A 69 -8.67 2.44 -8.32
C HIS A 69 -7.24 2.44 -7.79
N PRO A 70 -6.37 3.32 -8.29
CA PRO A 70 -5.02 3.45 -7.74
C PRO A 70 -5.09 3.86 -6.27
N VAL A 71 -4.20 3.30 -5.45
CA VAL A 71 -3.99 3.79 -4.08
C VAL A 71 -3.38 5.18 -4.19
N ILE A 72 -4.15 6.21 -3.83
CA ILE A 72 -3.68 7.59 -3.76
C ILE A 72 -3.38 7.87 -2.28
N ILE A 73 -2.11 8.17 -1.97
CA ILE A 73 -1.77 8.75 -0.68
C ILE A 73 -2.18 10.22 -0.73
N ASP A 74 -3.34 10.52 -0.16
CA ASP A 74 -3.81 11.88 0.04
C ASP A 74 -3.42 12.30 1.46
N GLU A 75 -2.57 13.31 1.59
CA GLU A 75 -2.04 13.75 2.88
C GLU A 75 -3.15 14.24 3.84
N THR A 76 -4.26 14.76 3.30
CA THR A 76 -5.43 15.16 4.09
C THR A 76 -6.15 13.93 4.63
N VAL A 77 -6.34 12.91 3.78
CA VAL A 77 -6.93 11.62 4.16
C VAL A 77 -6.07 10.93 5.22
N LEU A 78 -4.75 10.88 5.00
CA LEU A 78 -3.80 10.30 5.95
C LEU A 78 -3.80 11.08 7.27
N GLY A 79 -3.83 12.41 7.23
CA GLY A 79 -3.92 13.26 8.41
C GLY A 79 -5.19 12.99 9.22
N ALA A 80 -6.34 12.87 8.57
CA ALA A 80 -7.61 12.54 9.22
C ALA A 80 -7.58 11.16 9.89
N ILE A 81 -6.97 10.17 9.24
CA ILE A 81 -6.78 8.82 9.81
C ILE A 81 -5.88 8.87 11.05
N LEU A 82 -4.74 9.57 10.96
CA LEU A 82 -3.77 9.67 12.07
C LEU A 82 -4.36 10.39 13.29
N GLU A 83 -5.20 11.41 13.07
CA GLU A 83 -5.90 12.11 14.13
C GLU A 83 -6.83 11.17 14.92
N GLU A 84 -7.64 10.37 14.22
CA GLU A 84 -8.62 9.46 14.84
C GLU A 84 -7.98 8.19 15.43
N ILE A 85 -6.85 7.72 14.90
CA ILE A 85 -6.15 6.54 15.44
C ILE A 85 -5.50 6.83 16.80
N LYS A 86 -5.14 8.10 17.09
CA LYS A 86 -4.42 8.43 18.32
C LYS A 86 -5.22 8.13 19.60
N PRO A 87 -6.51 8.51 19.72
CA PRO A 87 -7.36 8.06 20.84
C PRO A 87 -7.51 6.53 20.93
N TYR A 88 -7.65 5.83 19.80
CA TYR A 88 -7.71 4.38 19.79
C TYR A 88 -6.44 3.75 20.36
N TYR A 89 -5.27 4.23 19.93
CA TYR A 89 -3.97 3.77 20.44
C TYR A 89 -3.83 3.99 21.95
N ASN A 90 -4.41 5.06 22.47
CA ASN A 90 -4.41 5.36 23.90
C ASN A 90 -5.49 4.59 24.70
N ASN A 91 -6.29 3.73 24.05
CA ASN A 91 -7.46 3.06 24.63
C ASN A 91 -8.58 4.01 25.10
N GLU A 92 -8.64 5.21 24.53
CA GLU A 92 -9.63 6.25 24.86
C GLU A 92 -10.90 6.12 24.00
N GLN A 93 -10.83 5.38 22.89
CA GLN A 93 -11.93 5.16 21.96
C GLN A 93 -11.89 3.71 21.42
N PRO A 94 -13.02 3.00 21.29
CA PRO A 94 -13.05 1.67 20.70
C PRO A 94 -12.79 1.70 19.18
N LEU A 95 -12.34 0.57 18.64
CA LEU A 95 -12.01 0.43 17.22
C LEU A 95 -13.20 0.78 16.30
N GLU A 96 -14.39 0.31 16.64
CA GLU A 96 -15.60 0.51 15.84
C GLU A 96 -15.95 2.00 15.69
N GLU A 97 -15.88 2.75 16.80
CA GLU A 97 -16.11 4.20 16.80
C GLU A 97 -15.04 4.94 16.00
N THR A 98 -13.78 4.53 16.14
CA THR A 98 -12.65 5.07 15.38
C THR A 98 -12.83 4.91 13.87
N VAL A 99 -13.22 3.71 13.44
CA VAL A 99 -13.50 3.44 12.03
C VAL A 99 -14.68 4.30 11.54
N SER A 100 -15.73 4.43 12.34
CA SER A 100 -16.89 5.25 12.00
C SER A 100 -16.50 6.73 11.78
N HIS A 101 -15.69 7.30 12.67
CA HIS A 101 -15.22 8.69 12.55
C HIS A 101 -14.34 8.91 11.32
N ILE A 102 -13.39 8.01 11.07
CA ILE A 102 -12.55 8.05 9.86
C ILE A 102 -13.44 8.06 8.62
N MET A 103 -14.36 7.10 8.49
CA MET A 103 -15.24 7.00 7.33
C MET A 103 -16.14 8.24 7.16
N GLY A 104 -16.60 8.83 8.27
CA GLY A 104 -17.34 10.09 8.26
C GLY A 104 -16.53 11.26 7.69
N LYS A 105 -15.31 11.47 8.20
CA LYS A 105 -14.38 12.52 7.72
C LYS A 105 -14.06 12.35 6.23
N LEU A 106 -13.79 11.12 5.80
CA LEU A 106 -13.47 10.81 4.40
C LEU A 106 -14.65 11.07 3.46
N LYS A 107 -15.88 10.74 3.89
CA LYS A 107 -17.08 11.00 3.10
C LYS A 107 -17.28 12.49 2.85
N THR A 108 -17.08 13.33 3.87
CA THR A 108 -17.15 14.80 3.74
C THR A 108 -16.08 15.32 2.78
N TYR A 109 -14.84 14.88 2.96
CA TYR A 109 -13.72 15.31 2.11
C TYR A 109 -13.92 14.96 0.62
N ILE A 110 -14.42 13.76 0.34
CA ILE A 110 -14.73 13.34 -1.04
C ILE A 110 -15.86 14.21 -1.63
N ALA A 111 -16.91 14.50 -0.84
CA ALA A 111 -18.01 15.36 -1.28
C ALA A 111 -17.57 16.80 -1.59
N GLU A 112 -16.57 17.33 -0.87
CA GLU A 112 -16.02 18.68 -1.11
C GLU A 112 -15.10 18.76 -2.35
N LYS A 113 -14.58 17.63 -2.82
CA LYS A 113 -13.76 17.54 -4.04
C LYS A 113 -14.54 17.18 -5.31
N SER A 114 -15.85 16.93 -5.18
CA SER A 114 -16.77 16.58 -6.27
C SER A 114 -17.39 17.82 -6.90
#